data_AF-A0A0G1T8F4-F1
#
_entry.id   AF-A0A0G1T8F4-F1
#
_cell.length_a   1.000
_cell.length_b   1.000
_cell.length_c   1.000
_cell.angle_alpha   90.00
_cell.angle_beta   90.00
_cell.angle_gamma   90.00
#
_symmetry.space_group_name_H-M   'P 1'
#
loop_
_entity.id
_entity.type
_entity.pdbx_description
1 polymer ?
#
loop_
_entity_poly.entity_id
_entity_poly.type
_entity_poly.pdbx_seq_one_letter_code
_entity_poly.pdbx_strand_id
1 'polypeptide(L)' 'MNTNFPILQHTSLWNALSSFGKEIISPQGIFYWAGRAKKEAEVDATIGTALEDDGKNCYLPVMEELLDDTFFGKVSGQ' A
#
# COMPACT_ATOMS: atom_id res chain seq x y z
N MET A 1 -15.22 -15.10 -7.95
CA MET A 1 -14.81 -13.73 -7.58
C MET A 1 -15.28 -12.79 -8.68
N ASN A 2 -16.22 -11.88 -8.40
CA ASN A 2 -16.66 -10.86 -9.35
C ASN A 2 -15.83 -9.59 -9.15
N THR A 3 -14.79 -9.42 -9.96
CA THR A 3 -13.92 -8.23 -10.06
C THR A 3 -14.49 -7.15 -10.97
N ASN A 4 -15.80 -7.18 -11.25
CA ASN A 4 -16.47 -6.15 -12.02
C ASN A 4 -16.79 -4.96 -11.12
N PHE A 5 -16.56 -3.74 -11.60
CA PHE A 5 -17.05 -2.50 -11.01
C PHE A 5 -18.40 -2.14 -11.68
N PRO A 6 -19.54 -2.76 -11.31
CA PRO A 6 -20.79 -2.61 -12.04
C PRO A 6 -21.26 -1.14 -12.05
N ILE A 7 -21.01 -0.41 -10.96
CA ILE A 7 -21.36 1.01 -10.88
C ILE A 7 -20.54 1.85 -11.85
N LEU A 8 -19.24 1.58 -11.98
CA LEU A 8 -18.35 2.33 -12.85
C LEU A 8 -18.80 2.22 -14.31
N GLN A 9 -19.24 1.03 -14.74
CA GLN A 9 -19.72 0.74 -16.10
C GLN A 9 -20.90 1.62 -16.54
N HIS A 10 -21.66 2.20 -15.60
CA HIS A 10 -22.79 3.09 -15.88
C HIS A 10 -22.43 4.58 -15.86
N THR A 11 -21.16 4.93 -15.71
CA THR A 11 -20.69 6.32 -15.65
C THR A 11 -20.05 6.76 -16.96
N SER A 12 -20.02 8.06 -17.23
CA SER A 12 -19.26 8.62 -18.37
C SER A 12 -17.77 8.31 -18.29
N LEU A 13 -17.25 8.07 -17.08
CA LEU A 13 -15.86 7.70 -16.83
C LEU A 13 -15.50 6.35 -17.47
N TRP A 14 -16.43 5.40 -17.53
CA TRP A 14 -16.18 4.12 -18.21
C TRP A 14 -15.91 4.27 -19.70
N ASN A 15 -16.57 5.23 -20.35
CA ASN A 15 -16.36 5.52 -21.77
C ASN A 15 -15.03 6.23 -22.02
N ALA A 16 -14.45 6.89 -21.01
CA ALA A 16 -13.13 7.49 -21.10
C ALA A 16 -11.98 6.45 -21.01
N LEU A 17 -12.26 5.22 -20.57
CA LEU A 17 -11.27 4.14 -20.52
C LEU A 17 -11.06 3.50 -21.91
N SER A 18 -9.81 3.19 -22.22
CA SER A 18 -9.46 2.35 -23.38
C SER A 18 -9.99 0.93 -23.21
N SER A 19 -10.03 0.13 -24.29
CA SER A 19 -10.39 -1.29 -24.20
C SER A 19 -9.54 -2.04 -23.17
N PHE A 20 -8.23 -1.78 -23.14
CA PHE A 20 -7.33 -2.32 -22.13
C PHE A 20 -7.65 -1.84 -20.72
N GLY A 21 -7.96 -0.55 -20.54
CA GLY A 21 -8.31 0.00 -19.23
C GLY A 21 -9.58 -0.60 -18.62
N LYS A 22 -10.51 -1.05 -19.46
CA LYS A 22 -11.74 -1.76 -19.04
C LYS A 22 -11.47 -3.19 -18.57
N GLU A 23 -10.34 -3.79 -18.95
CA GLU A 23 -9.93 -5.14 -18.56
C GLU A 23 -9.06 -5.15 -17.29
N ILE A 24 -8.48 -4.00 -16.91
CA ILE A 24 -7.70 -3.89 -15.68
C ILE A 24 -8.63 -4.10 -14.48
N ILE A 25 -8.34 -5.16 -13.74
CA ILE A 25 -9.01 -5.49 -12.49
C ILE A 25 -8.01 -5.53 -11.35
N SER A 26 -8.44 -5.10 -10.16
CA SER A 26 -7.65 -5.29 -8.93
C SER A 26 -8.20 -6.50 -8.17
N PRO A 27 -7.53 -7.66 -8.22
CA PRO A 27 -7.92 -8.78 -7.38
C PRO A 27 -7.69 -8.43 -5.91
N GLN A 28 -8.64 -8.76 -5.05
CA GLN A 28 -8.56 -8.55 -3.60
C GLN A 28 -7.26 -9.15 -2.99
N GLY A 29 -6.81 -10.29 -3.52
CA GLY A 29 -5.43 -10.77 -3.43
C GLY A 29 -4.79 -10.71 -2.03
N ILE A 30 -3.51 -10.34 -2.00
CA ILE A 30 -2.73 -10.26 -0.75
C ILE A 30 -3.24 -9.16 0.20
N PHE A 31 -3.78 -8.06 -0.35
CA PHE A 31 -4.25 -6.94 0.45
C PHE A 31 -5.47 -7.27 1.30
N TYR A 32 -6.35 -8.16 0.82
CA TYR A 32 -7.46 -8.66 1.62
C TYR A 32 -6.97 -9.42 2.86
N TRP A 33 -6.02 -10.34 2.68
CA TRP A 33 -5.47 -11.13 3.78
C TRP A 33 -4.68 -10.27 4.75
N ALA A 34 -3.86 -9.35 4.24
CA ALA A 34 -3.12 -8.40 5.08
C ALA A 34 -4.03 -7.48 5.88
N GLY A 35 -5.11 -6.98 5.28
CA GLY A 35 -6.09 -6.14 5.98
C GLY A 35 -6.81 -6.88 7.12
N ARG A 36 -7.06 -8.18 6.95
CA ARG A 36 -7.65 -9.03 8.00
C ARG A 36 -6.65 -9.39 9.09
N ALA A 37 -5.42 -9.77 8.71
CA ALA A 37 -4.37 -10.14 9.66
C ALA A 37 -4.12 -9.03 10.69
N LYS A 38 -4.06 -7.77 10.25
CA LYS A 38 -3.95 -6.60 11.12
C LYS A 38 -5.03 -6.46 12.21
N LYS A 39 -6.20 -7.07 12.02
CA LYS A 39 -7.34 -6.97 12.96
C LYS A 39 -7.57 -8.24 13.76
N GLU A 40 -7.27 -9.39 13.15
CA GLU A 40 -7.75 -10.69 13.62
C GLU A 40 -6.61 -11.63 14.00
N ALA A 41 -5.39 -11.43 13.49
CA ALA A 41 -4.30 -12.39 13.66
C ALA A 41 -3.38 -12.02 14.82
N GLU A 42 -3.02 -13.04 15.61
CA GLU A 42 -1.95 -12.94 16.61
C GLU A 42 -0.57 -12.85 15.94
N VAL A 43 -0.41 -13.49 14.78
CA VAL A 43 0.81 -13.46 13.96
C VAL A 43 0.48 -13.00 12.55
N ASP A 44 1.03 -11.86 12.13
CA ASP A 44 0.87 -11.32 10.78
C ASP A 44 2.12 -11.61 9.92
N ALA A 45 2.00 -12.54 8.98
CA ALA A 45 3.03 -12.91 8.01
C ALA A 45 2.58 -12.61 6.56
N THR A 46 1.68 -11.64 6.38
CA THR A 46 1.04 -11.37 5.07
C THR A 46 1.81 -10.38 4.20
N ILE A 47 2.59 -9.49 4.80
CA ILE A 47 3.38 -8.47 4.09
C ILE A 47 4.87 -8.79 4.28
N GLY A 48 5.63 -8.73 3.19
CA GLY A 48 7.08 -8.96 3.18
C GLY A 48 7.88 -7.78 3.72
N THR A 49 7.60 -7.35 4.94
CA THR A 49 8.32 -6.30 5.68
C THR A 49 8.93 -6.86 6.95
N ALA A 50 10.13 -6.40 7.29
CA ALA A 50 10.74 -6.70 8.58
C ALA A 50 10.12 -5.80 9.66
N LEU A 51 9.78 -6.40 10.79
CA LEU A 51 9.28 -5.71 11.97
C LEU A 51 10.31 -5.84 13.10
N GLU A 52 10.38 -4.80 13.93
CA GLU A 52 11.05 -4.83 15.22
C GLU A 52 10.20 -5.61 16.25
N ASP A 53 10.80 -5.93 17.40
CA ASP A 53 10.10 -6.64 18.50
C ASP A 53 8.86 -5.88 19.03
N ASP A 54 8.80 -4.55 18.84
CA ASP A 54 7.66 -3.73 19.22
C ASP A 54 6.53 -3.68 18.16
N GLY A 55 6.69 -4.44 17.07
CA GLY A 55 5.73 -4.55 15.98
C GLY A 55 5.77 -3.40 14.97
N LYS A 56 6.71 -2.46 15.09
CA LYS A 56 6.91 -1.39 14.09
C LYS A 56 7.77 -1.89 12.93
N ASN A 57 7.64 -1.24 11.78
CA ASN A 57 8.53 -1.49 10.64
C ASN A 57 9.97 -1.15 11.01
N CYS A 58 10.89 -2.04 10.64
CA CYS A 58 12.31 -1.78 10.72
C CYS A 58 12.71 -0.76 9.65
N TYR A 59 13.36 0.32 10.08
CA TYR A 59 13.99 1.30 9.20
C TYR A 59 15.48 1.37 9.52
N LEU A 60 16.30 1.55 8.49
CA LEU A 60 17.73 1.75 8.68
C LEU A 60 17.98 3.20 9.08
N PRO A 61 18.62 3.50 10.22
CA PRO A 61 18.84 4.87 10.68
C PRO A 61 19.58 5.75 9.66
N VAL A 62 20.55 5.17 8.94
CA VAL A 62 21.28 5.86 7.86
C VAL A 62 20.37 6.32 6.71
N MET A 63 19.28 5.59 6.46
CA MET A 63 18.31 5.96 5.42
C MET A 63 17.42 7.11 5.88
N GLU A 64 17.04 7.14 7.16
CA GLU A 64 16.28 8.25 7.74
C GLU A 64 17.08 9.56 7.71
N GLU A 65 18.35 9.51 8.14
CA GLU A 65 19.26 10.67 8.09
C GLU A 65 19.45 11.19 6.65
N LEU A 66 19.63 10.28 5.69
CA LEU A 66 19.78 10.66 4.28
C LEU A 66 18.50 11.31 3.72
N LEU A 67 17.32 10.82 4.09
CA LEU A 67 16.05 11.40 3.65
C LEU A 67 15.83 12.81 4.24
N ASP A 68 16.16 13.00 5.52
CA ASP A 68 16.07 14.29 6.18
C ASP A 68 17.00 15.31 5.54
N ASP A 69 18.26 14.95 5.30
CA ASP A 69 19.24 15.81 4.64
C ASP A 69 18.85 16.12 3.19
N THR A 70 18.26 15.16 2.47
CA THR A 70 17.96 15.30 1.03
C THR A 70 16.66 16.05 0.76
N PHE A 71 15.60 15.83 1.55
CA PHE A 71 14.26 16.34 1.25
C PHE A 71 13.80 17.46 2.17
N PHE A 72 14.21 17.44 3.44
CA PHE A 72 13.75 18.42 4.43
C PHE A 72 14.83 19.46 4.74
N GLY A 73 16.07 19.21 4.30
CA GLY A 73 17.24 20.01 4.63
C GLY A 73 17.58 19.84 6.10
N LYS A 74 18.85 20.05 6.46
CA LYS A 74 19.25 20.10 7.88
C LYS A 74 18.36 21.11 8.60
N VAL A 75 17.46 20.63 9.45
CA VAL A 75 16.92 21.44 10.54
C VAL A 75 18.05 21.54 11.57
N SER A 76 19.08 22.33 11.23
CA SER A 76 20.18 22.65 12.13
C SER A 76 19.64 23.58 13.21
N GLY A 77 19.15 23.00 14.30
CA GLY A 77 19.04 23.66 15.58
C GLY A 77 20.38 23.59 16.31
N GLN A 78 21.28 24.53 16.00
CA GLN A 78 22.27 25.10 16.91
C GLN A 78 22.41 26.59 16.61
#